data_AF-A0AA35XCP2-F1
#
_entry.id   AF-A0AA35XCP2-F1
#
_cell.length_a   1.000
_cell.length_b   1.000
_cell.length_c   1.000
_cell.angle_alpha   90.00
_cell.angle_beta   90.00
_cell.angle_gamma   90.00
#
_symmetry.space_group_name_H-M   'P 1'
#
loop_
_entity.id
_entity.type
_entity.pdbx_description
1 polymer ?
#
loop_
_entity_poly.entity_id
_entity_poly.type
_entity_poly.pdbx_seq_one_letter_code
_entity_poly.pdbx_strand_id
1 'polypeptide(L)'
;FRRHRVCRASCEFLDSIADSAVLNVEESNPALYMYIPELEEALRLRQQLNSLRGYLATCRQEDSLQLLTKRLKSPHLYEEIHSYSIQELSEVHSGGLLERMRKTVRTVSTHVRQCPLCSQKGFICEGCHGNNIIYPFDLRDTYQCPSCSAVYHYVCTPEKGNCSKCLRIHRRRQALCSDF
;
A
#
# COMPACT_ATOMS: atom_id res chain seq x y z
N PHE A 1 1.03 10.79 -22.83
CA PHE A 1 1.19 12.24 -22.54
C PHE A 1 1.49 13.04 -23.80
N ARG A 2 0.73 14.10 -24.11
CA ARG A 2 0.97 14.99 -25.25
C ARG A 2 1.56 16.31 -24.75
N ARG A 3 2.53 16.88 -25.49
CA ARG A 3 3.09 18.20 -25.17
C ARG A 3 2.19 19.32 -25.68
N HIS A 4 2.01 20.36 -24.87
CA HIS A 4 1.27 21.57 -25.23
C HIS A 4 2.17 22.80 -25.09
N ARG A 5 1.96 23.81 -25.92
CA ARG A 5 2.69 25.08 -25.80
C ARG A 5 2.20 25.80 -24.56
N VAL A 6 3.14 26.24 -23.72
CA VAL A 6 2.90 27.03 -22.52
C VAL A 6 3.79 28.26 -22.55
N CYS A 7 3.48 29.28 -21.74
CA CYS A 7 4.38 30.42 -21.60
C CYS A 7 5.67 29.98 -20.89
N ARG A 8 6.74 30.78 -21.04
CA ARG A 8 8.04 30.48 -20.47
C ARG A 8 8.01 30.26 -18.95
N ALA A 9 7.30 31.13 -18.23
CA ALA A 9 7.15 31.03 -16.78
C ALA A 9 6.49 29.71 -16.35
N SER A 10 5.45 29.26 -17.06
CA SER A 10 4.82 27.97 -16.79
C SER A 10 5.73 26.80 -17.13
N CYS A 11 6.54 26.89 -18.20
CA CYS A 11 7.53 25.86 -18.53
C CYS A 11 8.56 25.70 -17.40
N GLU A 12 9.18 26.81 -16.99
CA GLU A 12 10.17 26.84 -15.90
C GLU A 12 9.58 26.32 -14.58
N PHE A 13 8.33 26.69 -14.27
CA PHE A 13 7.62 26.16 -13.11
C PHE A 13 7.39 24.64 -13.20
N LEU A 14 6.85 24.13 -14.32
CA LEU A 14 6.59 22.71 -14.51
C LEU A 14 7.87 21.88 -14.42
N ASP A 15 8.97 22.37 -14.98
CA ASP A 15 10.28 21.72 -14.88
C ASP A 15 10.78 21.69 -13.44
N SER A 16 10.59 22.76 -12.66
CA SER A 16 11.02 22.83 -11.26
C SER A 16 10.30 21.83 -10.33
N ILE A 17 9.06 21.44 -10.66
CA ILE A 17 8.26 20.50 -9.86
C ILE A 17 8.21 19.10 -10.47
N ALA A 18 8.92 18.84 -11.57
CA ALA A 18 8.75 17.62 -12.37
C ALA A 18 8.96 16.32 -11.57
N ASP A 19 9.91 16.32 -10.63
CA ASP A 19 10.24 15.21 -9.74
C ASP A 19 9.56 15.30 -8.36
N SER A 20 8.84 16.38 -8.09
CA SER A 20 8.16 16.58 -6.80
C SER A 20 6.79 15.91 -6.80
N ALA A 21 6.51 15.08 -5.80
CA ALA A 21 5.27 14.32 -5.68
C ALA A 21 4.08 15.18 -5.19
N VAL A 22 3.71 16.21 -5.97
CA VAL A 22 2.72 17.23 -5.59
C VAL A 22 1.31 16.94 -6.14
N LEU A 23 1.14 15.91 -6.98
CA LEU A 23 -0.14 15.58 -7.60
C LEU A 23 -0.81 14.42 -6.85
N ASN A 24 -1.84 14.72 -6.05
CA ASN A 24 -2.67 13.72 -5.42
C ASN A 24 -3.83 13.31 -6.36
N VAL A 25 -3.77 12.09 -6.89
CA VAL A 25 -4.78 11.59 -7.87
C VAL A 25 -6.14 11.38 -7.20
N GLU A 26 -6.17 10.92 -5.95
CA GLU A 26 -7.41 10.68 -5.20
C GLU A 26 -8.18 11.99 -4.95
N GLU A 27 -7.46 13.07 -4.61
CA GLU A 27 -8.06 14.38 -4.39
C GLU A 27 -8.41 15.09 -5.70
N SER A 28 -7.62 14.89 -6.75
CA SER A 28 -7.79 15.57 -8.03
C SER A 28 -8.92 14.95 -8.88
N ASN A 29 -8.86 13.63 -9.08
CA ASN A 29 -9.86 12.88 -9.83
C ASN A 29 -9.70 11.37 -9.56
N PRO A 30 -10.41 10.81 -8.55
CA PRO A 30 -10.26 9.41 -8.16
C PRO A 30 -10.75 8.44 -9.25
N ALA A 31 -11.63 8.90 -10.15
CA ALA A 31 -12.12 8.07 -11.25
C ALA A 31 -11.01 7.68 -12.24
N LEU A 32 -9.87 8.40 -12.26
CA LEU A 32 -8.71 8.02 -13.08
C LEU A 32 -8.20 6.61 -12.76
N TYR A 33 -8.29 6.16 -11.50
CA TYR A 33 -7.95 4.79 -11.13
C TYR A 33 -8.88 3.74 -11.75
N MET A 34 -10.11 4.11 -12.12
CA MET A 34 -11.03 3.20 -12.80
C MET A 34 -10.85 3.17 -14.32
N TYR A 35 -10.42 4.29 -14.91
CA TYR A 35 -10.35 4.44 -16.37
C TYR A 35 -8.97 4.18 -16.95
N ILE A 36 -7.90 4.27 -16.16
CA ILE A 36 -6.52 4.10 -16.62
C ILE A 36 -5.93 2.86 -15.95
N PRO A 37 -5.84 1.72 -16.67
CA PRO A 37 -5.36 0.45 -16.11
C PRO A 37 -3.96 0.55 -15.48
N GLU A 38 -3.07 1.36 -16.06
CA GLU A 38 -1.73 1.57 -15.53
C GLU A 38 -1.75 2.27 -14.17
N LEU A 39 -2.68 3.20 -13.95
CA LEU A 39 -2.84 3.87 -12.66
C LEU A 39 -3.53 2.97 -11.63
N GLU A 40 -4.51 2.17 -12.05
CA GLU A 40 -5.09 1.11 -11.20
C GLU A 40 -3.99 0.18 -10.68
N GLU A 41 -3.15 -0.30 -11.59
CA GLU A 41 -2.05 -1.20 -11.23
C GLU A 41 -1.03 -0.48 -10.34
N ALA A 42 -0.69 0.78 -10.64
CA ALA A 42 0.19 1.58 -9.80
C ALA A 42 -0.35 1.69 -8.38
N LEU A 43 -1.63 2.05 -8.21
CA LEU A 43 -2.27 2.16 -6.89
C LEU A 43 -2.18 0.84 -6.13
N ARG A 44 -2.56 -0.26 -6.78
CA ARG A 44 -2.50 -1.61 -6.19
C ARG A 44 -1.08 -1.96 -5.75
N LEU A 45 -0.07 -1.73 -6.60
CA LEU A 45 1.33 -2.00 -6.27
C LEU A 45 1.83 -1.13 -5.11
N ARG A 46 1.46 0.16 -5.07
CA ARG A 46 1.82 1.08 -3.99
C ARG A 46 1.17 0.68 -2.66
N GLN A 47 -0.09 0.23 -2.67
CA GLN A 47 -0.75 -0.35 -1.50
C GLN A 47 -0.01 -1.60 -0.98
N GLN A 48 0.41 -2.49 -1.88
CA GLN A 48 1.22 -3.67 -1.49
C GLN A 48 2.56 -3.23 -0.87
N LEU A 49 3.27 -2.30 -1.49
CA LEU A 49 4.55 -1.80 -1.00
C LEU A 49 4.42 -1.11 0.37
N ASN A 50 3.36 -0.32 0.57
CA ASN A 50 3.06 0.34 1.84
C ASN A 50 2.83 -0.67 2.96
N SER A 51 2.06 -1.72 2.68
CA SER A 51 1.85 -2.84 3.61
C SER A 51 3.15 -3.59 3.91
N LEU A 52 3.93 -3.93 2.88
CA LEU A 52 5.20 -4.65 2.99
C LEU A 52 6.27 -3.86 3.77
N ARG A 53 6.28 -2.53 3.67
CA ARG A 53 7.18 -1.66 4.45
C ARG A 53 7.07 -1.91 5.95
N GLY A 54 5.86 -2.13 6.48
CA GLY A 54 5.66 -2.38 7.91
C GLY A 54 6.39 -3.64 8.42
N TYR A 55 6.46 -4.67 7.58
CA TYR A 55 7.21 -5.90 7.88
C TYR A 55 8.71 -5.66 7.90
N LEU A 56 9.23 -4.97 6.88
CA LEU A 56 10.67 -4.68 6.75
C LEU A 56 11.17 -3.73 7.83
N ALA A 57 10.41 -2.69 8.17
CA ALA A 57 10.77 -1.72 9.21
C ALA A 57 10.98 -2.35 10.59
N THR A 58 10.38 -3.51 10.84
CA THR A 58 10.47 -4.25 12.10
C THR A 58 11.21 -5.58 11.95
N CYS A 59 11.84 -5.83 10.79
CA CYS A 59 12.67 -7.00 10.55
C CYS A 59 14.10 -6.75 11.04
N ARG A 60 14.70 -7.74 11.70
CA ARG A 60 16.09 -7.65 12.20
C ARG A 60 17.11 -8.30 11.28
N GLN A 61 16.66 -8.88 10.17
CA GLN A 61 17.57 -9.38 9.14
C GLN A 61 18.22 -8.17 8.46
N GLU A 62 19.55 -8.21 8.34
CA GLU A 62 20.33 -7.14 7.72
C GLU A 62 19.80 -6.79 6.33
N ASP A 63 19.87 -5.51 5.98
CA ASP A 63 19.50 -4.96 4.68
C ASP A 63 18.03 -5.18 4.24
N SER A 64 17.15 -5.65 5.13
CA SER A 64 15.74 -5.88 4.81
C SER A 64 15.04 -4.62 4.27
N LEU A 65 15.23 -3.45 4.89
CA LEU A 65 14.71 -2.17 4.40
C LEU A 65 15.37 -1.73 3.08
N GLN A 66 16.61 -2.14 2.83
CA GLN A 66 17.32 -1.81 1.59
C GLN A 66 16.69 -2.49 0.36
N LEU A 67 15.91 -3.55 0.56
CA LEU A 67 15.11 -4.17 -0.50
C LEU A 67 14.14 -3.17 -1.14
N LEU A 68 13.65 -2.17 -0.39
CA LEU A 68 12.87 -1.06 -0.91
C LEU A 68 13.77 0.07 -1.42
N THR A 69 14.64 0.61 -0.57
CA THR A 69 15.35 1.87 -0.85
C THR A 69 16.32 1.78 -2.02
N LYS A 70 16.93 0.62 -2.29
CA LYS A 70 17.81 0.43 -3.46
C LYS A 70 17.03 0.35 -4.79
N ARG A 71 15.75 -0.06 -4.75
CA ARG A 71 14.92 -0.29 -5.95
C ARG A 71 13.98 0.88 -6.25
N LEU A 72 13.53 1.56 -5.20
CA LEU A 72 12.64 2.71 -5.24
C LEU A 72 13.36 3.88 -4.59
N LYS A 73 13.85 4.81 -5.43
CA LYS A 73 14.71 5.92 -5.01
C LYS A 73 14.04 6.88 -4.02
N SER A 74 12.71 6.99 -4.07
CA SER A 74 11.95 7.94 -3.26
C SER A 74 11.00 7.23 -2.30
N PRO A 75 11.01 7.55 -0.99
CA PRO A 75 10.14 6.91 0.00
C PRO A 75 8.64 7.07 -0.24
N HIS A 76 8.22 8.21 -0.79
CA HIS A 76 6.80 8.49 -1.01
C HIS A 76 6.13 7.43 -1.91
N LEU A 77 6.89 6.75 -2.80
CA LEU A 77 6.39 5.65 -3.63
C LEU A 77 5.79 4.49 -2.83
N TYR A 78 6.20 4.31 -1.58
CA TYR A 78 5.69 3.27 -0.68
C TYR A 78 5.13 3.83 0.64
N GLU A 79 5.11 5.16 0.82
CA GLU A 79 4.55 5.83 2.01
C GLU A 79 3.24 6.56 1.69
N GLU A 80 3.16 7.21 0.54
CA GLU A 80 2.01 8.01 0.10
C GLU A 80 1.44 7.42 -1.19
N ILE A 81 0.41 6.59 -1.11
CA ILE A 81 -0.03 5.79 -2.28
C ILE A 81 -0.72 6.60 -3.39
N HIS A 82 -1.17 7.82 -3.09
CA HIS A 82 -1.93 8.68 -4.01
C HIS A 82 -1.13 9.86 -4.59
N SER A 83 0.05 10.17 -4.05
CA SER A 83 0.90 11.29 -4.47
C SER A 83 1.86 10.86 -5.59
N TYR A 84 1.90 11.62 -6.68
CA TYR A 84 2.77 11.38 -7.83
C TYR A 84 3.46 12.66 -8.29
N SER A 85 4.66 12.51 -8.83
CA SER A 85 5.32 13.54 -9.63
C SER A 85 4.88 13.48 -11.10
N ILE A 86 5.15 14.54 -11.87
CA ILE A 86 4.86 14.57 -13.31
C ILE A 86 5.68 13.47 -14.03
N GLN A 87 6.94 13.32 -13.63
CA GLN A 87 7.83 12.31 -14.18
C GLN A 87 7.33 10.90 -13.87
N GLU A 88 6.83 10.65 -12.67
CA GLU A 88 6.29 9.35 -12.28
C GLU A 88 5.02 9.00 -13.04
N LEU A 89 4.09 9.95 -13.22
CA LEU A 89 2.89 9.72 -14.04
C LEU A 89 3.26 9.35 -15.48
N SER A 90 4.30 9.99 -16.04
CA SER A 90 4.86 9.65 -17.34
C SER A 90 5.47 8.23 -17.36
N GLU A 91 6.16 7.84 -16.29
CA GLU A 91 6.74 6.50 -16.14
C GLU A 91 5.70 5.39 -15.85
N VAL A 92 4.59 5.72 -15.20
CA VAL A 92 3.43 4.83 -15.07
C VAL A 92 2.85 4.58 -16.45
N HIS A 93 2.62 5.63 -17.23
CA HIS A 93 2.07 5.51 -18.58
C HIS A 93 2.97 4.74 -19.55
N SER A 94 4.30 4.85 -19.42
CA SER A 94 5.25 4.04 -20.21
C SER A 94 5.51 2.65 -19.62
N GLY A 95 4.96 2.34 -18.43
CA GLY A 95 5.12 1.06 -17.74
C GLY A 95 6.47 0.86 -17.03
N GLY A 96 7.42 1.79 -17.18
CA GLY A 96 8.75 1.69 -16.58
C GLY A 96 8.73 1.67 -15.05
N LEU A 97 7.87 2.48 -14.43
CA LEU A 97 7.72 2.49 -12.97
C LEU A 97 7.01 1.23 -12.47
N LEU A 98 5.96 0.78 -13.18
CA LEU A 98 5.19 -0.41 -12.85
C LEU A 98 6.07 -1.66 -12.79
N GLU A 99 6.97 -1.84 -13.75
CA GLU A 99 7.86 -3.00 -13.77
C GLU A 99 8.83 -3.02 -12.58
N ARG A 100 9.36 -1.84 -12.19
CA ARG A 100 10.21 -1.74 -10.99
C ARG A 100 9.43 -2.04 -9.72
N MET A 101 8.20 -1.53 -9.61
CA MET A 101 7.31 -1.82 -8.48
C MET A 101 6.95 -3.30 -8.41
N ARG A 102 6.56 -3.94 -9.52
CA ARG A 102 6.26 -5.40 -9.57
C ARG A 102 7.44 -6.24 -9.09
N LYS A 103 8.65 -5.97 -9.60
CA LYS A 103 9.87 -6.67 -9.16
C LYS A 103 10.10 -6.49 -7.66
N THR A 104 9.94 -5.26 -7.17
CA THR A 104 10.13 -4.93 -5.75
C THR A 104 9.11 -5.65 -4.87
N VAL A 105 7.82 -5.60 -5.22
CA VAL A 105 6.75 -6.34 -4.52
C VAL A 105 7.10 -7.83 -4.45
N ARG A 106 7.46 -8.46 -5.58
CA ARG A 106 7.83 -9.90 -5.61
C ARG A 106 9.02 -10.23 -4.71
N THR A 107 10.07 -9.40 -4.73
CA THR A 107 11.25 -9.61 -3.89
C THR A 107 10.89 -9.49 -2.40
N VAL A 108 10.17 -8.43 -2.04
CA VAL A 108 9.86 -8.15 -0.63
C VAL A 108 8.80 -9.12 -0.09
N SER A 109 7.79 -9.48 -0.88
CA SER A 109 6.81 -10.50 -0.48
C SER A 109 7.46 -11.87 -0.25
N THR A 110 8.42 -12.24 -1.11
CA THR A 110 9.19 -13.48 -0.93
C THR A 110 9.98 -13.44 0.37
N HIS A 111 10.65 -12.31 0.67
CA HIS A 111 11.33 -12.13 1.95
C HIS A 111 10.36 -12.28 3.13
N VAL A 112 9.20 -11.61 3.12
CA VAL A 112 8.24 -11.69 4.22
C VAL A 112 7.78 -13.13 4.49
N ARG A 113 7.56 -13.91 3.42
CA ARG A 113 7.12 -15.31 3.53
C ARG A 113 8.22 -16.27 3.98
N GLN A 114 9.48 -16.01 3.63
CA GLN A 114 10.61 -16.90 3.90
C GLN A 114 11.41 -16.50 5.16
N CYS A 115 11.33 -15.25 5.57
CA CYS A 115 12.05 -14.75 6.74
C CYS A 115 11.39 -15.27 8.03
N PRO A 116 12.13 -15.98 8.91
CA PRO A 116 11.59 -16.53 10.15
C PRO A 116 11.02 -15.48 11.12
N LEU A 117 11.39 -14.21 10.96
CA LEU A 117 10.88 -13.11 11.80
C LEU A 117 9.64 -12.46 11.20
N CYS A 118 9.58 -12.32 9.88
CA CYS A 118 8.45 -11.68 9.21
C CYS A 118 7.26 -12.61 9.06
N SER A 119 7.50 -13.91 8.84
CA SER A 119 6.45 -14.92 8.70
C SER A 119 5.57 -15.02 9.95
N GLN A 120 6.14 -14.74 11.12
CA GLN A 120 5.42 -14.75 12.41
C GLN A 120 4.49 -13.54 12.60
N LYS A 121 4.55 -12.55 11.71
CA LYS A 121 3.70 -11.36 11.71
C LYS A 121 2.54 -11.47 10.71
N GLY A 122 2.35 -12.65 10.11
CA GLY A 122 1.14 -12.94 9.35
C GLY A 122 -0.08 -13.04 10.26
N PHE A 123 -1.25 -13.12 9.64
CA PHE A 123 -2.53 -13.14 10.35
C PHE A 123 -3.20 -14.51 10.19
N ILE A 124 -3.98 -14.88 11.19
CA ILE A 124 -4.95 -15.98 11.10
C ILE A 124 -6.33 -15.35 10.90
N CYS A 125 -7.08 -15.85 9.91
CA CYS A 125 -8.42 -15.34 9.64
C CYS A 125 -9.38 -15.73 10.76
N GLU A 126 -9.89 -14.75 11.50
CA GLU A 126 -10.89 -14.99 12.57
C GLU A 126 -12.29 -15.35 12.05
N GLY A 127 -12.52 -15.35 10.73
CA GLY A 127 -13.81 -15.72 10.14
C GLY A 127 -13.94 -17.23 9.92
N CYS A 128 -12.91 -17.85 9.34
CA CYS A 128 -12.88 -19.29 9.10
C CYS A 128 -12.06 -20.07 10.14
N HIS A 129 -11.25 -19.38 10.95
CA HIS A 129 -10.31 -20.00 11.91
C HIS A 129 -9.37 -21.05 11.29
N GLY A 130 -9.13 -20.98 9.99
CA GLY A 130 -8.18 -21.85 9.31
C GLY A 130 -6.73 -21.52 9.68
N ASN A 131 -5.86 -22.53 9.70
CA ASN A 131 -4.44 -22.37 10.05
C ASN A 131 -3.58 -21.74 8.94
N ASN A 132 -4.20 -21.29 7.85
CA ASN A 132 -3.48 -20.64 6.75
C ASN A 132 -3.12 -19.21 7.15
N ILE A 133 -1.82 -18.91 7.08
CA ILE A 133 -1.31 -17.56 7.33
C ILE A 133 -1.64 -16.68 6.13
N ILE A 134 -2.33 -15.57 6.39
CA ILE A 134 -2.67 -14.55 5.39
C ILE A 134 -1.95 -13.24 5.67
N TYR A 135 -1.77 -12.44 4.62
CA TYR A 135 -1.05 -11.17 4.71
C TYR A 135 -1.85 -10.03 4.07
N PRO A 136 -1.81 -8.83 4.65
CA PRO A 136 -2.55 -7.66 4.15
C PRO A 136 -2.06 -7.16 2.78
N PHE A 137 -0.89 -7.57 2.29
CA PHE A 137 -0.41 -7.23 0.95
C PHE A 137 -0.96 -8.17 -0.15
N ASP A 138 -1.69 -9.22 0.22
CA ASP A 138 -2.39 -10.11 -0.73
C ASP A 138 -3.79 -9.53 -1.04
N LEU A 139 -3.82 -8.35 -1.66
CA LEU A 139 -5.01 -7.51 -1.80
C LEU A 139 -6.21 -8.15 -2.50
N ARG A 140 -5.99 -9.23 -3.28
CA ARG A 140 -7.07 -9.97 -3.97
C ARG A 140 -7.75 -10.98 -3.08
N ASP A 141 -6.99 -11.59 -2.17
CA ASP A 141 -7.43 -12.74 -1.38
C ASP A 141 -7.77 -12.35 0.05
N THR A 142 -7.45 -11.11 0.45
CA THR A 142 -7.58 -10.64 1.82
C THR A 142 -8.31 -9.30 1.91
N TYR A 143 -8.94 -9.10 3.06
CA TYR A 143 -9.54 -7.85 3.49
C TYR A 143 -8.91 -7.42 4.81
N GLN A 144 -8.41 -6.18 4.87
CA GLN A 144 -7.90 -5.58 6.10
C GLN A 144 -8.94 -4.61 6.66
N CYS A 145 -9.35 -4.83 7.91
CA CYS A 145 -10.26 -3.94 8.62
C CYS A 145 -9.62 -2.55 8.81
N PRO A 146 -10.24 -1.46 8.34
CA PRO A 146 -9.66 -0.12 8.43
C PRO A 146 -9.58 0.41 9.87
N SER A 147 -10.37 -0.13 10.80
CA SER A 147 -10.42 0.35 12.19
C SER A 147 -9.44 -0.33 13.14
N CYS A 148 -9.10 -1.60 12.92
CA CYS A 148 -8.27 -2.39 13.85
C CYS A 148 -7.14 -3.18 13.19
N SER A 149 -7.00 -3.05 11.86
CA SER A 149 -6.02 -3.74 11.03
C SER A 149 -6.04 -5.27 11.14
N ALA A 150 -7.15 -5.86 11.60
CA ALA A 150 -7.35 -7.31 11.49
C ALA A 150 -7.48 -7.70 10.01
N VAL A 151 -6.89 -8.83 9.64
CA VAL A 151 -6.92 -9.34 8.26
C VAL A 151 -7.80 -10.59 8.20
N TYR A 152 -8.64 -10.64 7.18
CA TYR A 152 -9.55 -11.74 6.88
C TYR A 152 -9.30 -12.22 5.45
N HIS A 153 -9.68 -13.45 5.12
CA HIS A 153 -9.87 -13.79 3.72
C HIS A 153 -10.96 -12.89 3.14
N TYR A 154 -10.88 -12.57 1.85
CA TYR A 154 -11.88 -11.76 1.17
C TYR A 154 -13.30 -12.32 1.32
N VAL A 155 -13.45 -13.65 1.17
CA VAL A 155 -14.73 -14.36 1.38
C VAL A 155 -15.20 -14.41 2.83
N CYS A 156 -14.31 -14.13 3.79
CA CYS A 156 -14.61 -14.08 5.22
C CYS A 156 -14.75 -12.64 5.72
N THR A 157 -14.89 -11.66 4.82
CA THR A 157 -15.03 -10.25 5.17
C THR A 157 -16.26 -10.08 6.07
N PRO A 158 -16.09 -9.53 7.29
CA PRO A 158 -17.23 -9.27 8.15
C PRO A 158 -18.09 -8.15 7.54
N GLU A 159 -19.41 -8.24 7.76
CA GLU A 159 -20.32 -7.14 7.45
C GLU A 159 -19.87 -5.83 8.14
N LYS A 160 -20.30 -4.70 7.59
CA LYS A 160 -19.92 -3.38 8.12
C LYS A 160 -20.33 -3.28 9.60
N GLY A 161 -19.35 -3.04 10.48
CA GLY A 161 -19.54 -2.98 11.93
C GLY A 161 -19.40 -4.31 12.67
N ASN A 162 -19.38 -5.44 11.96
CA ASN A 162 -19.32 -6.79 12.54
C ASN A 162 -17.91 -7.39 12.59
N CYS A 163 -16.85 -6.57 12.58
CA CYS A 163 -15.50 -7.06 12.77
C CYS A 163 -15.31 -7.61 14.20
N SER A 164 -15.06 -8.92 14.32
CA SER A 164 -14.92 -9.63 15.60
C SER A 164 -13.92 -8.97 16.55
N LYS A 165 -12.76 -8.54 16.03
CA LYS A 165 -11.74 -7.84 16.84
C LYS A 165 -12.22 -6.48 17.32
N CYS A 166 -12.88 -5.67 16.46
CA CYS A 166 -13.46 -4.40 16.86
C CYS A 166 -14.52 -4.56 17.95
N LEU A 167 -15.41 -5.55 17.82
CA LEU A 167 -16.44 -5.85 18.83
C LEU A 167 -15.82 -6.22 20.18
N ARG A 168 -14.77 -7.05 20.19
CA ARG A 168 -14.03 -7.38 21.42
C ARG A 168 -13.36 -6.16 22.04
N ILE A 169 -12.73 -5.29 21.24
CA ILE A 169 -12.10 -4.05 21.74
C ILE A 169 -13.16 -3.12 22.36
N HIS A 170 -14.30 -2.95 21.69
CA HIS A 170 -15.39 -2.10 22.18
C HIS A 170 -15.96 -2.60 23.50
N ARG A 171 -16.28 -3.90 23.61
CA ARG A 171 -16.77 -4.51 24.86
C ARG A 171 -15.78 -4.34 26.02
N ARG A 172 -14.47 -4.53 25.76
CA ARG A 172 -13.42 -4.30 26.78
C ARG A 172 -13.36 -2.85 27.24
N ARG A 173 -13.50 -1.89 26.33
CA ARG A 173 -13.54 -0.46 26.67
C ARG A 173 -14.77 -0.11 27.51
N GLN A 174 -15.93 -0.65 27.16
CA GLN A 174 -17.17 -0.42 27.93
C GLN A 174 -17.06 -0.95 29.36
N ALA A 175 -16.52 -2.16 29.55
CA ALA A 175 -16.32 -2.73 30.88
C ALA A 175 -15.41 -1.87 31.77
N LEU A 176 -14.35 -1.27 31.20
CA LEU A 176 -13.46 -0.37 31.95
C LEU A 176 -14.09 0.98 32.30
N CYS A 177 -15.12 1.42 31.57
CA CYS A 177 -15.83 2.66 31.84
C CYS A 177 -17.01 2.48 32.79
N SER A 178 -17.54 1.27 32.95
CA SER A 178 -18.65 0.97 33.89
C SER A 178 -18.20 0.74 35.33
N ASP A 179 -16.88 0.72 35.58
CA ASP A 179 -16.28 0.55 36.92
C ASP A 179 -15.98 1.91 37.61
N PHE A 180 -16.52 3.02 37.08
CA PHE A 180 -16.50 4.39 37.63
C PHE A 180 -17.91 5.00 37.62
#